data_AF-A0A7X7FIA6-F1
#
_entry.id   AF-A0A7X7FIA6-F1
#
_cell.length_a   1.000
_cell.length_b   1.000
_cell.length_c   1.000
_cell.angle_alpha   90.00
_cell.angle_beta   90.00
_cell.angle_gamma   90.00
#
_symmetry.space_group_name_H-M   'P 1'
#
loop_
_entity.id
_entity.type
_entity.pdbx_description
1 polymer ?
#
loop_
_entity_poly.entity_id
_entity_poly.type
_entity_poly.pdbx_seq_one_letter_code
_entity_poly.pdbx_strand_id
1 'polypeptide(L)' 'MAGLATTLGSGAMTNSFGEFENAKLFFLIGTNMTEAHPVASYFVKR' A
#
# COMPACT_ATOMS: atom_id res chain seq x y z
N MET A 1 4.76 13.21 -9.34
CA MET A 1 5.82 12.52 -8.56
C MET A 1 6.54 13.58 -7.74
N ALA A 2 6.19 13.79 -6.47
CA ALA A 2 6.75 14.90 -5.69
C ALA A 2 6.86 14.61 -4.19
N GLY A 3 5.76 14.17 -3.54
CA GLY A 3 5.74 13.97 -2.09
C GLY A 3 6.78 12.96 -1.59
N LEU A 4 6.67 11.70 -2.02
CA LEU A 4 7.52 10.64 -1.47
C LEU A 4 9.01 10.81 -1.77
N ALA A 5 9.35 11.28 -2.98
CA ALA A 5 10.73 11.52 -3.35
C ALA A 5 11.37 12.67 -2.55
N THR A 6 10.60 13.70 -2.19
CA THR A 6 11.10 14.80 -1.35
C THR A 6 11.25 14.41 0.11
N THR A 7 10.44 13.48 0.63
CA THR A 7 10.49 13.06 2.04
C THR A 7 11.40 11.86 2.30
N LEU A 8 11.48 10.90 1.37
CA LEU A 8 12.17 9.62 1.54
C LEU A 8 13.22 9.33 0.45
N GLY A 9 13.42 10.24 -0.51
CA GLY A 9 14.43 10.09 -1.57
C GLY A 9 14.03 9.17 -2.74
N SER A 10 12.85 8.52 -2.70
CA SER A 10 12.32 7.66 -3.77
C SER A 10 10.84 7.94 -4.03
N GLY A 11 10.40 7.82 -5.28
CA GLY A 11 8.99 7.93 -5.66
C GLY A 11 8.23 6.61 -5.75
N ALA A 12 8.89 5.48 -5.46
CA ALA A 12 8.30 4.14 -5.50
C ALA A 12 7.65 3.77 -4.15
N MET A 13 6.79 2.75 -4.13
CA MET A 13 6.21 2.19 -2.90
C MET A 13 7.32 1.79 -1.91
N THR A 14 7.08 1.99 -0.60
CA THR A 14 8.10 1.77 0.46
C THR A 14 8.25 0.32 0.90
N ASN A 15 7.23 -0.51 0.68
CA ASN A 15 7.18 -1.90 1.14
C ASN A 15 6.61 -2.80 0.03
N SER A 16 6.91 -4.08 0.13
CA SER A 16 6.34 -5.12 -0.74
C SER A 16 5.01 -5.64 -0.18
N PHE A 17 4.14 -6.19 -1.05
CA PHE A 17 2.87 -6.79 -0.61
C PHE A 17 3.06 -7.91 0.43
N GLY A 18 4.16 -8.67 0.38
CA GLY A 18 4.44 -9.71 1.38
C GLY A 18 4.62 -9.17 2.81
N GLU A 19 5.00 -7.90 2.95
CA GLU A 19 5.17 -7.26 4.26
C GLU A 19 3.82 -6.87 4.88
N PHE A 20 2.72 -6.92 4.12
CA PHE A 20 1.38 -6.58 4.61
C PHE A 20 0.90 -7.54 5.71
N GLU A 21 1.38 -8.79 5.73
CA GLU A 21 1.06 -9.76 6.78
C GLU A 21 1.50 -9.30 8.18
N ASN A 22 2.50 -8.42 8.26
CA ASN A 22 3.00 -7.88 9.53
C ASN A 22 2.23 -6.64 10.01
N ALA A 23 1.35 -6.09 9.17
CA ALA A 23 0.61 -4.88 9.51
C ALA A 23 -0.55 -5.20 10.46
N LYS A 24 -0.61 -4.48 11.58
CA LYS A 24 -1.71 -4.60 12.56
C LYS A 24 -2.93 -3.76 12.20
N LEU A 25 -2.76 -2.80 11.30
CA LEU A 25 -3.79 -1.87 10.87
C LEU A 25 -3.47 -1.37 9.46
N PHE A 26 -4.49 -1.36 8.60
CA PHE A 26 -4.43 -0.71 7.29
C PHE A 26 -5.22 0.59 7.35
N PHE A 27 -4.59 1.69 6.93
CA PHE A 27 -5.26 2.97 6.75
C PHE A 27 -5.28 3.33 5.26
N LEU A 28 -6.47 3.36 4.66
CA LEU A 28 -6.66 3.40 3.22
C LEU A 28 -7.24 4.76 2.82
N ILE A 29 -6.48 5.55 2.05
CA ILE A 29 -6.91 6.85 1.53
C ILE A 29 -6.76 6.85 0.01
N GLY A 30 -7.81 7.25 -0.70
CA GLY A 30 -7.76 7.45 -2.16
C GLY A 30 -7.47 6.18 -2.98
N THR A 31 -7.87 5.00 -2.50
CA THR A 31 -7.65 3.71 -3.16
C THR A 31 -8.94 2.90 -3.27
N ASN A 32 -9.05 2.08 -4.31
CA ASN A 32 -10.14 1.12 -4.52
C ASN A 32 -9.54 -0.27 -4.79
N MET A 33 -8.89 -0.82 -3.76
CA MET A 33 -8.08 -2.05 -3.90
C MET A 33 -8.91 -3.26 -4.34
N THR A 34 -10.20 -3.32 -3.99
CA THR A 34 -11.03 -4.48 -4.33
C THR A 34 -11.28 -4.65 -5.82
N GLU A 35 -11.26 -3.54 -6.58
CA GLU A 35 -11.43 -3.57 -8.04
C GLU A 35 -10.09 -3.47 -8.78
N ALA A 36 -9.25 -2.50 -8.40
CA ALA A 36 -8.00 -2.24 -9.11
C ALA A 36 -6.88 -3.25 -8.78
N HIS A 37 -6.87 -3.80 -7.55
CA HIS A 37 -5.83 -4.69 -7.04
C HIS A 37 -6.42 -5.86 -6.23
N PRO A 38 -7.29 -6.70 -6.83
CA PRO A 38 -8.10 -7.67 -6.11
C PRO A 38 -7.26 -8.67 -5.30
N VAL A 39 -6.08 -9.07 -5.79
CA VAL A 39 -5.16 -9.98 -5.08
C VAL A 39 -4.57 -9.31 -3.82
N ALA A 40 -4.14 -8.05 -3.91
CA ALA A 40 -3.64 -7.32 -2.75
C ALA A 40 -4.76 -7.00 -1.74
N SER A 41 -6.00 -6.84 -2.22
CA SER A 41 -7.16 -6.61 -1.35
C SER A 41 -7.44 -7.77 -0.38
N TYR A 42 -6.93 -8.97 -0.68
CA TYR A 42 -7.03 -10.11 0.23
C TYR A 42 -6.43 -9.80 1.61
N PHE A 43 -5.26 -9.16 1.68
CA PHE A 43 -4.61 -8.81 2.95
C PHE A 43 -5.42 -7.86 3.85
N VAL A 44 -6.31 -7.05 3.25
CA VAL A 44 -7.19 -6.12 3.98
C VAL A 44 -8.48 -6.80 4.44
N LYS A 45 -8.97 -7.79 3.71
CA LYS A 45 -10.28 -8.45 3.93
C LYS A 45 -10.24 -9.62 4.92
N ARG A 46 -9.06 -10.04 5.37
CA ARG A 46 -8.88 -11.19 6.26
C ARG A 46 -9.31 -10.89 7.68
#